data_AF-A0A8S3V764-F1
#
_entry.id   AF-A0A8S3V764-F1
#
_cell.length_a   1.000
_cell.length_b   1.000
_cell.length_c   1.000
_cell.angle_alpha   90.00
_cell.angle_beta   90.00
_cell.angle_gamma   90.00
#
_symmetry.space_group_name_H-M   'P 1'
#
loop_
_entity.id
_entity.type
_entity.pdbx_description
1 polymer ?
#
loop_
_entity_poly.entity_id
_entity_poly.type
_entity_poly.pdbx_seq_one_letter_code
_entity_poly.pdbx_strand_id
1 'polypeptide(L)'
;MHVTIVTQNLEGCPTMKPKLRPNAVPDIPLTQPTTAEPHLSGELGPALCVYNNANFTKEDWQGIQMINSSVKEYDPVKIGRFGLGFKSVFHITDYPMIINGNRMLVLDPHKSADRVCINMKLNKLHKYKKQLDISHCLNALDGLFGFSQGTLDSGDFDGTLFRFPLREQKTNLSDNVYDKEKISDLFNAFKAEASVELLFLNCIEKIELYEKDGYKLHKSDEPPFLL
;
A
#
# COMPACT_ATOMS: atom_id res chain seq x y z
N MET A 1 2.75 21.12 -3.99
CA MET A 1 2.21 19.74 -3.82
C MET A 1 1.98 19.49 -2.35
N HIS A 2 0.80 18.97 -1.99
CA HIS A 2 0.45 18.61 -0.62
C HIS A 2 0.59 17.11 -0.44
N VAL A 3 1.33 16.69 0.59
CA VAL A 3 1.47 15.28 0.95
C VAL A 3 0.84 15.06 2.31
N THR A 4 -0.04 14.07 2.41
CA THR A 4 -0.67 13.67 3.66
C THR A 4 -0.37 12.21 3.94
N ILE A 5 0.22 11.94 5.10
CA ILE A 5 0.54 10.59 5.56
C ILE A 5 -0.39 10.26 6.72
N VAL A 6 -1.07 9.11 6.63
CA VAL A 6 -1.98 8.60 7.64
C VAL A 6 -1.52 7.20 8.04
N THR A 7 -1.23 6.98 9.31
CA THR A 7 -1.18 5.61 9.85
C THR A 7 -2.60 5.17 10.12
N GLN A 8 -2.95 3.99 9.64
CA GLN A 8 -4.27 3.42 9.86
C GLN A 8 -4.13 2.19 10.74
N ASN A 9 -4.59 2.30 11.98
CA ASN A 9 -4.70 1.18 12.91
C ASN A 9 -6.12 0.62 12.82
N LEU A 10 -6.25 -0.63 12.37
CA LEU A 10 -7.53 -1.33 12.25
C LEU A 10 -7.79 -2.32 13.40
N GLU A 11 -6.99 -2.25 14.48
CA GLU A 11 -7.18 -3.09 15.66
C GLU A 11 -8.61 -2.92 16.22
N GLY A 12 -9.36 -4.03 16.27
CA GLY A 12 -10.73 -4.06 16.77
C GLY A 12 -11.84 -3.97 15.72
N CYS A 13 -11.52 -3.94 14.41
CA CYS A 13 -12.54 -4.18 13.40
C CYS A 13 -13.03 -5.64 13.54
N PRO A 14 -14.33 -5.92 13.76
CA PRO A 14 -14.80 -7.26 14.08
C PRO A 14 -14.37 -8.21 12.96
N THR A 15 -13.42 -9.08 13.28
CA THR A 15 -12.96 -10.15 12.41
C THR A 15 -14.18 -11.03 12.11
N MET A 16 -14.82 -10.83 10.95
CA MET A 16 -15.55 -11.93 10.35
C MET A 16 -14.49 -12.95 9.98
N LYS A 17 -14.33 -13.96 10.85
CA LYS A 17 -13.47 -15.12 10.63
C LYS A 17 -13.61 -15.55 9.17
N PRO A 18 -12.53 -15.76 8.41
CA PRO A 18 -12.64 -16.32 7.08
C PRO A 18 -13.44 -17.62 7.21
N LYS A 19 -14.64 -17.65 6.63
CA LYS A 19 -15.41 -18.89 6.49
C LYS A 19 -14.66 -19.75 5.49
N LEU A 20 -13.62 -20.44 5.97
CA LEU A 20 -13.16 -21.67 5.36
C LEU A 20 -14.38 -22.60 5.39
N ARG A 21 -15.05 -22.76 4.26
CA ARG A 21 -16.04 -23.83 4.11
C ARG A 21 -15.24 -25.13 4.19
N PRO A 22 -15.51 -26.03 5.14
CA PRO A 22 -14.95 -27.36 5.09
C PRO A 22 -15.65 -28.06 3.93
N ASN A 23 -15.01 -28.10 2.76
CA ASN A 23 -15.36 -29.07 1.76
C ASN A 23 -14.87 -30.42 2.29
N ALA A 24 -15.80 -31.30 2.60
CA ALA A 24 -15.52 -32.70 2.89
C ALA A 24 -14.77 -33.31 1.69
N VAL A 25 -13.54 -33.74 1.92
CA VAL A 25 -12.78 -34.62 1.02
C VAL A 25 -12.38 -35.84 1.86
N PRO A 26 -12.60 -37.06 1.36
CA PRO A 26 -12.43 -38.29 2.14
C PRO A 26 -10.96 -38.55 2.51
N ASP A 27 -10.76 -39.25 3.63
CA ASP A 27 -9.49 -39.55 4.27
C ASP A 27 -8.42 -40.08 3.29
N ILE A 28 -7.34 -39.31 3.12
CA ILE A 28 -6.08 -39.72 2.49
C ILE A 28 -4.96 -39.52 3.52
N PRO A 29 -4.00 -40.46 3.69
CA PRO A 29 -3.04 -40.43 4.79
C PRO A 29 -2.09 -39.22 4.72
N LEU A 30 -1.84 -38.64 5.90
CA LEU A 30 -0.96 -37.49 6.15
C LEU A 30 0.41 -37.64 5.46
N THR A 31 0.62 -36.86 4.39
CA THR A 31 1.94 -36.59 3.81
C THR A 31 2.13 -35.07 3.77
N GLN A 32 3.01 -34.58 4.67
CA GLN A 32 3.74 -33.29 4.73
C GLN A 32 3.03 -31.96 4.34
N PRO A 33 3.26 -30.85 5.08
CA PRO A 33 2.47 -29.64 4.94
C PRO A 33 2.70 -28.98 3.58
N THR A 34 1.69 -29.10 2.71
CA THR A 34 1.60 -28.38 1.44
C THR A 34 1.60 -26.88 1.74
N THR A 35 2.55 -26.19 1.12
CA THR A 35 2.79 -24.75 1.18
C THR A 35 1.46 -24.00 1.03
N ALA A 36 1.05 -23.29 2.08
CA ALA A 36 -0.16 -22.47 2.05
C ALA A 36 -0.08 -21.47 0.90
N GLU A 37 -1.05 -21.50 0.00
CA GLU A 37 -1.24 -20.39 -0.94
C GLU A 37 -1.41 -19.10 -0.13
N PRO A 38 -0.63 -18.04 -0.38
CA PRO A 38 -0.77 -16.79 0.35
C PRO A 38 -2.06 -16.11 -0.11
N HIS A 39 -3.16 -16.46 0.52
CA HIS A 39 -4.30 -15.57 0.62
C HIS A 39 -3.76 -14.27 1.24
N LEU A 40 -4.05 -13.11 0.62
CA LEU A 40 -3.65 -11.78 1.10
C LEU A 40 -4.28 -11.46 2.46
N SER A 41 -3.81 -12.17 3.48
CA SER A 41 -4.33 -12.17 4.85
C SER A 41 -3.94 -10.91 5.62
N GLY A 42 -3.00 -10.11 5.10
CA GLY A 42 -2.60 -8.82 5.67
C GLY A 42 -3.43 -7.60 5.23
N GLU A 43 -4.50 -7.77 4.43
CA GLU A 43 -5.25 -6.64 3.86
C GLU A 43 -6.18 -5.90 4.85
N LEU A 44 -6.50 -6.54 5.98
CA LEU A 44 -7.24 -5.94 7.10
C LEU A 44 -6.33 -5.34 8.18
N GLY A 45 -5.03 -5.51 8.03
CA GLY A 45 -4.05 -5.09 9.02
C GLY A 45 -3.81 -3.58 9.02
N PRO A 46 -3.06 -3.09 10.02
CA PRO A 46 -2.57 -1.72 10.03
C PRO A 46 -1.85 -1.38 8.73
N ALA A 47 -1.93 -0.13 8.30
CA ALA A 47 -1.30 0.31 7.05
C ALA A 47 -0.77 1.73 7.16
N LEU A 48 0.32 1.99 6.45
CA LEU A 48 0.77 3.34 6.17
C LEU A 48 0.13 3.80 4.85
N CYS A 49 -0.71 4.83 4.92
CA CYS A 49 -1.34 5.44 3.76
C CYS A 49 -0.67 6.78 3.44
N VAL A 50 -0.34 7.02 2.18
CA VAL A 50 0.27 8.28 1.72
C VAL A 50 -0.55 8.82 0.57
N TYR A 51 -1.06 10.04 0.71
CA TYR A 51 -1.77 10.76 -0.33
C TYR A 51 -0.93 11.94 -0.82
N ASN A 52 -1.00 12.22 -2.12
CA ASN A 52 -0.63 13.51 -2.65
C ASN A 52 -1.62 13.95 -3.74
N ASN A 53 -1.77 15.26 -3.92
CA ASN A 53 -2.70 15.85 -4.87
C ASN A 53 -2.19 15.88 -6.32
N ALA A 54 -1.07 15.23 -6.64
CA ALA A 54 -0.59 15.09 -8.00
C ALA A 54 -1.10 13.79 -8.64
N ASN A 55 -1.33 13.82 -9.96
CA ASN A 55 -1.74 12.66 -10.74
C ASN A 55 -0.56 12.03 -11.48
N PHE A 56 -0.57 10.70 -11.63
CA PHE A 56 0.48 10.00 -12.38
C PHE A 56 0.40 10.32 -13.87
N THR A 57 1.56 10.63 -14.46
CA THR A 57 1.70 10.69 -15.92
C THR A 57 1.81 9.28 -16.52
N LYS A 58 1.86 9.18 -17.85
CA LYS A 58 2.04 7.88 -18.53
C LYS A 58 3.40 7.28 -18.20
N GLU A 59 4.42 8.13 -18.13
CA GLU A 59 5.80 7.78 -17.79
C GLU A 59 5.87 7.26 -16.35
N ASP A 60 5.01 7.78 -15.46
CA ASP A 60 4.96 7.34 -14.08
C ASP A 60 4.43 5.94 -13.93
N TRP A 61 3.33 5.66 -14.64
CA TRP A 61 2.78 4.32 -14.73
C TRP A 61 3.78 3.32 -15.31
N GLN A 62 4.51 3.71 -16.36
CA GLN A 62 5.56 2.87 -16.91
C GLN A 62 6.69 2.64 -15.88
N GLY A 63 7.15 3.71 -15.23
CA GLY A 63 8.24 3.64 -14.27
C GLY A 63 7.95 2.72 -13.08
N ILE A 64 6.76 2.85 -12.47
CA ILE A 64 6.39 2.03 -11.31
C ILE A 64 6.21 0.54 -11.67
N GLN A 65 5.70 0.24 -12.87
CA GLN A 65 5.52 -1.14 -13.32
C GLN A 65 6.85 -1.83 -13.65
N MET A 66 7.90 -1.07 -13.92
CA MET A 66 9.25 -1.57 -14.23
C MET A 66 10.10 -1.84 -12.97
N ILE A 67 9.52 -1.81 -11.77
CA ILE A 67 10.26 -1.97 -10.51
C ILE A 67 11.02 -3.31 -10.40
N ASN A 68 10.49 -4.36 -11.03
CA ASN A 68 11.09 -5.68 -11.08
C ASN A 68 11.99 -5.89 -12.31
N SER A 69 12.00 -4.94 -13.25
CA SER A 69 12.84 -5.04 -14.43
C SER A 69 14.29 -4.76 -14.03
N SER A 70 15.11 -5.82 -14.06
CA SER A 70 16.57 -5.77 -13.93
C SER A 70 17.26 -5.02 -15.08
N VAL A 71 16.52 -4.28 -15.92
CA VAL A 71 17.05 -3.46 -17.04
C VAL A 71 18.05 -2.40 -16.55
N LYS A 72 18.14 -2.17 -15.23
CA LYS A 72 19.23 -1.41 -14.59
C LYS A 72 20.63 -2.02 -14.78
N GLU A 73 20.73 -3.28 -15.19
CA GLU A 73 22.02 -3.94 -15.41
C GLU A 73 22.67 -3.55 -16.76
N TYR A 74 21.92 -2.95 -17.69
CA TYR A 74 22.43 -2.65 -19.05
C TYR A 74 22.47 -1.16 -19.42
N ASP A 75 21.87 -0.26 -18.64
CA ASP A 75 21.89 1.18 -18.92
C ASP A 75 21.87 2.01 -17.61
N PRO A 76 23.05 2.31 -17.03
CA PRO A 76 23.16 3.05 -15.76
C PRO A 76 22.63 4.49 -15.82
N VAL A 77 22.29 5.00 -17.02
CA VAL A 77 21.78 6.36 -17.22
C VAL A 77 20.25 6.43 -17.10
N LYS A 78 19.55 5.29 -17.21
CA LYS A 78 18.08 5.22 -17.06
C LYS A 78 17.67 4.99 -15.61
N ILE A 79 17.94 5.97 -14.75
CA ILE A 79 17.33 6.01 -13.42
C ILE A 79 15.86 6.43 -13.60
N GLY A 80 14.98 5.46 -13.78
CA GLY A 80 13.54 5.72 -13.77
C GLY A 80 13.10 6.37 -12.45
N ARG A 81 12.12 7.27 -12.50
CA ARG A 81 11.61 8.06 -11.36
C ARG A 81 11.19 7.20 -10.15
N PHE A 82 10.83 5.94 -10.38
CA PHE A 82 10.40 4.96 -9.37
C PHE A 82 11.51 3.94 -9.00
N GLY A 83 12.78 4.38 -9.09
CA GLY A 83 14.00 3.58 -8.95
C GLY A 83 14.24 2.88 -7.59
N LEU A 84 15.48 2.91 -7.09
CA LEU A 84 15.85 2.25 -5.81
C LEU A 84 15.05 2.82 -4.63
N GLY A 85 14.66 4.10 -4.69
CA GLY A 85 13.91 4.78 -3.65
C GLY A 85 12.54 4.13 -3.37
N PHE A 86 11.78 3.73 -4.39
CA PHE A 86 10.50 3.06 -4.13
C PHE A 86 10.71 1.65 -3.55
N LYS A 87 11.81 0.95 -3.85
CA LYS A 87 12.07 -0.38 -3.29
C LYS A 87 12.20 -0.38 -1.76
N SER A 88 12.47 0.77 -1.13
CA SER A 88 12.52 0.89 0.32
C SER A 88 11.18 0.57 1.00
N VAL A 89 10.04 0.74 0.31
CA VAL A 89 8.72 0.40 0.86
C VAL A 89 8.61 -1.09 1.19
N PHE A 90 9.41 -1.95 0.55
CA PHE A 90 9.44 -3.37 0.83
C PHE A 90 10.06 -3.71 2.19
N HIS A 91 10.75 -2.77 2.84
CA HIS A 91 11.09 -2.92 4.26
C HIS A 91 9.85 -2.95 5.15
N ILE A 92 8.76 -2.30 4.75
CA ILE A 92 7.54 -2.12 5.56
C ILE A 92 6.41 -3.04 5.11
N THR A 93 6.26 -3.27 3.80
CA THR A 93 5.13 -3.99 3.22
C THR A 93 5.56 -5.02 2.18
N ASP A 94 4.78 -6.08 1.99
CA ASP A 94 4.93 -7.00 0.86
C ASP A 94 4.05 -6.60 -0.32
N TYR A 95 2.93 -5.91 -0.06
CA TYR A 95 1.88 -5.66 -1.05
C TYR A 95 1.56 -4.17 -1.16
N PRO A 96 2.49 -3.33 -1.66
CA PRO A 96 2.20 -1.92 -1.85
C PRO A 96 1.12 -1.75 -2.91
N MET A 97 0.15 -0.89 -2.59
CA MET A 97 -1.01 -0.59 -3.44
C MET A 97 -1.01 0.88 -3.81
N ILE A 98 -1.43 1.18 -5.04
CA ILE A 98 -1.47 2.52 -5.59
C ILE A 98 -2.81 2.74 -6.27
N ILE A 99 -3.51 3.81 -5.92
CA ILE A 99 -4.72 4.28 -6.57
C ILE A 99 -4.43 5.66 -7.17
N ASN A 100 -4.63 5.80 -8.46
CA ASN A 100 -4.52 7.08 -9.15
C ASN A 100 -5.40 7.10 -10.40
N GLY A 101 -6.16 8.19 -10.58
CA GLY A 101 -7.10 8.34 -11.68
C GLY A 101 -8.04 7.14 -11.74
N ASN A 102 -8.08 6.46 -12.89
CA ASN A 102 -8.97 5.32 -13.10
C ASN A 102 -8.39 3.94 -12.76
N ARG A 103 -7.24 3.87 -12.09
CA ARG A 103 -6.50 2.63 -11.86
C ARG A 103 -6.18 2.37 -10.41
N MET A 104 -6.18 1.09 -10.06
CA MET A 104 -5.55 0.52 -8.88
C MET A 104 -4.45 -0.43 -9.34
N LEU A 105 -3.26 -0.29 -8.78
CA LEU A 105 -2.13 -1.20 -8.98
C LEU A 105 -1.80 -1.85 -7.65
N VAL A 106 -1.71 -3.17 -7.64
CA VAL A 106 -1.14 -3.95 -6.53
C VAL A 106 0.17 -4.56 -7.02
N LEU A 107 1.25 -4.35 -6.26
CA LEU A 107 2.52 -5.02 -6.50
C LEU A 107 2.61 -6.25 -5.60
N ASP A 108 2.92 -7.39 -6.18
CA ASP A 108 3.07 -8.67 -5.51
C ASP A 108 4.43 -9.29 -5.89
N PRO A 109 5.49 -9.01 -5.11
CA PRO A 109 6.85 -9.47 -5.42
C PRO A 109 7.01 -10.99 -5.26
N HIS A 110 6.02 -11.68 -4.68
CA HIS A 110 6.04 -13.14 -4.51
C HIS A 110 5.55 -13.86 -5.78
N LYS A 111 4.98 -13.14 -6.74
CA LYS A 111 4.60 -13.68 -8.06
C LYS A 111 5.77 -13.70 -9.02
N SER A 112 5.62 -14.50 -10.08
CA SER A 112 6.56 -14.51 -11.20
C SER A 112 6.71 -13.12 -11.82
N ALA A 113 7.87 -12.84 -12.43
CA ALA A 113 8.24 -11.51 -12.89
C ALA A 113 7.22 -10.83 -13.82
N ASP A 114 6.47 -11.61 -14.60
CA ASP A 114 5.40 -11.19 -15.51
C ASP A 114 4.08 -10.82 -14.79
N ARG A 115 3.93 -11.18 -13.52
CA ARG A 115 2.69 -11.03 -12.73
C ARG A 115 2.85 -10.21 -11.46
N VAL A 116 4.03 -9.61 -11.25
CA VAL A 116 4.29 -8.74 -10.10
C VAL A 116 3.33 -7.56 -10.05
N CYS A 117 2.96 -7.01 -11.21
CA CYS A 117 2.06 -5.87 -11.30
C CYS A 117 0.64 -6.30 -11.66
N ILE A 118 -0.30 -6.14 -10.73
CA ILE A 118 -1.72 -6.40 -10.96
C ILE A 118 -2.41 -5.06 -11.17
N ASN A 119 -2.63 -4.67 -12.42
CA ASN A 119 -3.28 -3.40 -12.79
C ASN A 119 -4.78 -3.61 -13.05
N MET A 120 -5.61 -2.88 -12.32
CA MET A 120 -7.06 -3.01 -12.32
C MET A 120 -7.71 -1.65 -12.56
N LYS A 121 -8.81 -1.63 -13.32
CA LYS A 121 -9.64 -0.43 -13.46
C LYS A 121 -10.60 -0.30 -12.27
N LEU A 122 -10.71 0.89 -11.70
CA LEU A 122 -11.54 1.14 -10.51
C LEU A 122 -13.03 0.76 -10.74
N ASN A 123 -13.62 1.16 -11.87
CA ASN A 123 -15.00 0.80 -12.19
C ASN A 123 -15.20 -0.67 -12.62
N LYS A 124 -14.13 -1.48 -12.66
CA LYS A 124 -14.19 -2.91 -13.02
C LYS A 124 -13.58 -3.82 -11.95
N LEU A 125 -13.36 -3.33 -10.73
CA LEU A 125 -12.81 -4.12 -9.63
C LEU A 125 -13.62 -5.40 -9.35
N HIS A 126 -14.93 -5.38 -9.55
CA HIS A 126 -15.79 -6.56 -9.42
C HIS A 126 -15.35 -7.76 -10.29
N LYS A 127 -14.66 -7.52 -11.41
CA LYS A 127 -14.15 -8.57 -12.31
C LYS A 127 -12.94 -9.31 -11.75
N TYR A 128 -12.23 -8.70 -10.81
CA TYR A 128 -10.99 -9.23 -10.24
C TYR A 128 -11.22 -10.00 -8.93
N LYS A 129 -12.45 -10.01 -8.39
CA LYS A 129 -12.81 -10.71 -7.14
C LYS A 129 -12.42 -12.20 -7.09
N LYS A 130 -12.33 -12.87 -8.24
CA LYS A 130 -11.89 -14.28 -8.31
C LYS A 130 -10.37 -14.46 -8.17
N GLN A 131 -9.60 -13.42 -8.47
CA GLN A 131 -8.13 -13.42 -8.50
C GLN A 131 -7.55 -12.73 -7.26
N LEU A 132 -8.27 -11.74 -6.73
CA LEU A 132 -7.84 -10.91 -5.62
C LEU A 132 -9.08 -10.41 -4.85
N ASP A 133 -9.20 -10.76 -3.57
CA ASP A 133 -10.29 -10.25 -2.73
C ASP A 133 -9.93 -8.91 -2.07
N ILE A 134 -9.93 -7.85 -2.87
CA ILE A 134 -9.64 -6.49 -2.39
C ILE A 134 -10.78 -5.84 -1.60
N SER A 135 -11.88 -6.55 -1.33
CA SER A 135 -13.08 -5.96 -0.70
C SER A 135 -12.74 -5.31 0.64
N HIS A 136 -11.86 -5.95 1.42
CA HIS A 136 -11.40 -5.45 2.70
C HIS A 136 -10.52 -4.19 2.57
N CYS A 137 -9.63 -4.17 1.58
CA CYS A 137 -8.82 -3.01 1.26
C CYS A 137 -9.70 -1.79 0.90
N LEU A 138 -10.70 -1.98 0.04
CA LEU A 138 -11.61 -0.91 -0.37
C LEU A 138 -12.38 -0.34 0.84
N ASN A 139 -12.82 -1.19 1.76
CA ASN A 139 -13.47 -0.74 2.99
C ASN A 139 -12.51 0.04 3.90
N ALA A 140 -11.24 -0.35 3.98
CA ALA A 140 -10.24 0.39 4.76
C ALA A 140 -9.97 1.78 4.18
N LEU A 141 -10.10 1.94 2.87
CA LEU A 141 -9.91 3.21 2.17
C LEU A 141 -11.14 4.13 2.21
N ASP A 142 -12.31 3.62 2.56
CA ASP A 142 -13.54 4.43 2.61
C ASP A 142 -13.38 5.64 3.55
N GLY A 143 -13.72 6.81 3.02
CA GLY A 143 -13.58 8.11 3.67
C GLY A 143 -12.15 8.66 3.73
N LEU A 144 -11.11 7.90 3.34
CA LEU A 144 -9.74 8.42 3.29
C LEU A 144 -9.54 9.26 2.02
N PHE A 145 -9.16 10.53 2.20
CA PHE A 145 -8.81 11.44 1.10
C PHE A 145 -9.90 11.57 0.02
N GLY A 146 -11.17 11.48 0.41
CA GLY A 146 -12.30 11.53 -0.52
C GLY A 146 -12.57 10.22 -1.28
N PHE A 147 -11.82 9.16 -1.00
CA PHE A 147 -12.11 7.83 -1.53
C PHE A 147 -13.45 7.33 -0.97
N SER A 148 -14.35 6.91 -1.86
CA SER A 148 -15.68 6.44 -1.50
C SER A 148 -16.26 5.54 -2.57
N GLN A 149 -17.48 5.02 -2.36
CA GLN A 149 -18.21 4.30 -3.40
C GLN A 149 -18.39 5.15 -4.68
N GLY A 150 -18.54 6.48 -4.54
CA GLY A 150 -18.63 7.39 -5.69
C GLY A 150 -17.39 7.36 -6.58
N THR A 151 -16.20 7.16 -6.00
CA THR A 151 -14.93 6.97 -6.71
C THR A 151 -14.93 5.68 -7.53
N LEU A 152 -15.50 4.61 -6.98
CA LEU A 152 -15.61 3.32 -7.67
C LEU A 152 -16.60 3.39 -8.83
N ASP A 153 -17.70 4.09 -8.63
CA ASP A 153 -18.77 4.23 -9.62
C ASP A 153 -18.35 5.15 -10.78
N SER A 154 -17.73 6.31 -10.47
CA SER A 154 -17.12 7.19 -11.48
C SER A 154 -15.95 6.49 -12.18
N GLY A 155 -15.24 5.63 -11.43
CA GLY A 155 -14.01 4.99 -11.86
C GLY A 155 -12.86 5.98 -11.96
N ASP A 156 -12.84 7.03 -11.15
CA ASP A 156 -11.79 8.05 -11.13
C ASP A 156 -11.54 8.59 -9.72
N PHE A 157 -10.26 8.72 -9.36
CA PHE A 157 -9.76 9.25 -8.09
C PHE A 157 -8.78 10.39 -8.35
N ASP A 158 -9.04 11.55 -7.75
CA ASP A 158 -8.21 12.75 -7.94
C ASP A 158 -7.02 12.79 -6.97
N GLY A 159 -5.84 12.60 -7.54
CA GLY A 159 -4.58 12.50 -6.82
C GLY A 159 -4.04 11.08 -6.77
N THR A 160 -2.98 10.88 -6.01
CA THR A 160 -2.33 9.59 -5.86
C THR A 160 -2.40 9.14 -4.41
N LEU A 161 -2.98 7.96 -4.20
CA LEU A 161 -3.08 7.31 -2.90
C LEU A 161 -2.25 6.02 -2.91
N PHE A 162 -1.26 5.97 -2.02
CA PHE A 162 -0.52 4.77 -1.70
C PHE A 162 -1.07 4.16 -0.42
N ARG A 163 -1.18 2.83 -0.40
CA ARG A 163 -1.46 2.05 0.81
C ARG A 163 -0.39 0.98 0.95
N PHE A 164 0.26 0.97 2.12
CA PHE A 164 1.31 0.02 2.47
C PHE A 164 0.84 -0.78 3.71
N PRO A 165 0.17 -1.92 3.52
CA PRO A 165 -0.17 -2.81 4.63
C PRO A 165 1.10 -3.23 5.37
N LEU A 166 1.14 -3.06 6.69
CA LEU A 166 2.32 -3.35 7.48
C LEU A 166 2.58 -4.86 7.50
N ARG A 167 3.87 -5.24 7.44
CA ARG A 167 4.26 -6.63 7.58
C ARG A 167 4.03 -7.10 9.02
N GLU A 168 3.06 -7.99 9.20
CA GLU A 168 2.75 -8.61 10.50
C GLU A 168 3.59 -9.87 10.78
N GLN A 169 4.09 -10.53 9.72
CA GLN A 169 4.85 -11.77 9.83
C GLN A 169 6.03 -11.74 8.85
N LYS A 170 7.12 -12.42 9.22
CA LYS A 170 8.30 -12.54 8.36
C LYS A 170 7.93 -13.18 7.02
N THR A 171 8.48 -12.65 5.93
CA THR A 171 8.30 -13.19 4.59
C THR A 171 9.66 -13.45 3.94
N ASN A 172 9.66 -14.04 2.74
CA ASN A 172 10.89 -14.21 1.95
C ASN A 172 11.51 -12.86 1.53
N LEU A 173 10.74 -11.77 1.57
CA LEU A 173 11.19 -10.44 1.17
C LEU A 173 11.92 -9.72 2.30
N SER A 174 11.44 -9.85 3.52
CA SER A 174 12.06 -9.27 4.72
C SER A 174 11.53 -9.94 5.99
N ASP A 175 12.39 -10.00 7.00
CA ASP A 175 12.04 -10.42 8.36
C ASP A 175 11.64 -9.25 9.28
N ASN A 176 11.60 -8.02 8.75
CA ASN A 176 11.24 -6.83 9.50
C ASN A 176 9.70 -6.70 9.61
N VAL A 177 9.19 -7.12 10.76
CA VAL A 177 7.80 -6.94 11.18
C VAL A 177 7.61 -5.55 11.76
N TYR A 178 6.53 -4.86 11.39
CA TYR A 178 6.19 -3.53 11.89
C TYR A 178 5.02 -3.59 12.86
N ASP A 179 5.26 -3.17 14.10
CA ASP A 179 4.25 -2.91 15.12
C ASP A 179 3.96 -1.40 15.22
N LYS A 180 3.06 -1.03 16.13
CA LYS A 180 2.64 0.35 16.35
C LYS A 180 3.83 1.22 16.81
N GLU A 181 4.68 0.67 17.67
CA GLU A 181 5.85 1.32 18.24
C GLU A 181 6.86 1.68 17.14
N LYS A 182 7.23 0.73 16.27
CA LYS A 182 8.15 0.99 15.16
C LYS A 182 7.65 2.05 14.18
N ILE A 183 6.35 2.09 13.93
CA ILE A 183 5.76 3.14 13.08
C ILE A 183 5.82 4.50 13.78
N SER A 184 5.56 4.54 15.08
CA SER A 184 5.71 5.76 15.87
C SER A 184 7.16 6.26 15.85
N ASP A 185 8.13 5.36 16.03
CA ASP A 185 9.55 5.69 15.97
C ASP A 185 9.95 6.21 14.58
N LEU A 186 9.46 5.59 13.52
CA LEU A 186 9.68 6.05 12.14
C LEU A 186 9.14 7.48 11.94
N PHE A 187 7.96 7.77 12.49
CA PHE A 187 7.36 9.09 12.40
C PHE A 187 8.13 10.12 13.22
N ASN A 188 8.57 9.77 14.42
CA ASN A 188 9.37 10.65 15.28
C ASN A 188 10.73 10.97 14.64
N ALA A 189 11.37 9.97 14.03
CA ALA A 189 12.61 10.17 13.28
C ALA A 189 12.40 11.11 12.08
N PHE A 190 11.32 10.90 11.31
CA PHE A 190 10.97 11.79 10.20
C PHE A 190 10.68 13.22 10.68
N LYS A 191 9.90 13.38 11.76
CA LYS A 191 9.57 14.71 12.33
C LYS A 191 10.82 15.47 12.75
N ALA A 192 11.81 14.80 13.34
CA ALA A 192 13.06 15.42 13.77
C ALA A 192 13.85 16.02 12.61
N GLU A 193 13.83 15.35 11.45
CA GLU A 193 14.59 15.75 10.26
C GLU A 193 13.75 16.53 9.22
N ALA A 194 12.42 16.53 9.34
CA ALA A 194 11.49 17.07 8.35
C ALA A 194 11.79 18.53 7.97
N SER A 195 12.17 19.36 8.95
CA SER A 195 12.52 20.76 8.70
C SER A 195 13.73 20.93 7.77
N VAL A 196 14.69 20.01 7.82
CA VAL A 196 15.88 20.00 6.98
C VAL A 196 15.57 19.33 5.63
N GLU A 197 14.86 18.21 5.63
CA GLU A 197 14.48 17.50 4.40
C GLU A 197 13.63 18.36 3.46
N LEU A 198 12.70 19.14 4.02
CA LEU A 198 11.82 20.05 3.28
C LEU A 198 12.58 21.16 2.55
N LEU A 199 13.77 21.57 3.01
CA LEU A 199 14.59 22.59 2.32
C LEU A 199 15.08 22.12 0.95
N PHE A 200 15.18 20.81 0.73
CA PHE A 200 15.67 20.23 -0.51
C PHE A 200 14.54 19.80 -1.45
N LEU A 201 13.28 20.03 -1.08
CA LEU A 201 12.10 19.66 -1.86
C LEU A 201 11.55 20.86 -2.63
N ASN A 202 11.67 20.83 -3.96
CA ASN A 202 11.24 21.96 -4.80
C ASN A 202 9.73 22.04 -5.08
N CYS A 203 9.00 20.94 -4.86
CA CYS A 203 7.60 20.83 -5.28
C CYS A 203 6.63 20.55 -4.12
N ILE A 204 7.13 20.21 -2.94
CA ILE A 204 6.31 19.92 -1.76
C ILE A 204 6.22 21.21 -0.97
N GLU A 205 5.00 21.64 -0.66
CA GLU A 205 4.75 22.88 0.11
C GLU A 205 4.33 22.56 1.54
N LYS A 206 3.80 21.36 1.76
CA LYS A 206 3.22 20.96 3.03
C LYS A 206 3.18 19.45 3.19
N ILE A 207 3.58 18.98 4.36
CA ILE A 207 3.47 17.58 4.79
C ILE A 207 2.63 17.52 6.06
N GLU A 208 1.59 16.68 6.05
CA GLU A 208 0.76 16.42 7.22
C GLU A 208 0.83 14.97 7.65
N LEU A 209 0.91 14.74 8.97
CA LEU A 209 0.91 13.41 9.57
C LEU A 209 -0.35 13.24 10.43
N TYR A 210 -1.04 12.12 10.25
CA TYR A 210 -2.26 11.76 10.99
C TYR A 210 -2.19 10.31 11.46
N GLU A 211 -2.92 10.01 12.53
CA GLU A 211 -3.17 8.64 13.00
C GLU A 211 -4.67 8.38 12.97
N LYS A 212 -5.08 7.27 12.37
CA LYS A 212 -6.47 6.82 12.29
C LYS A 212 -6.62 5.58 13.16
N ASP A 213 -7.29 5.73 14.29
CA ASP A 213 -7.70 4.62 15.16
C ASP A 213 -9.16 4.28 14.86
N GLY A 214 -9.40 3.12 14.21
CA GLY A 214 -10.72 2.72 13.75
C GLY A 214 -11.29 3.67 12.69
N TYR A 215 -12.43 4.32 12.97
CA TYR A 215 -13.08 5.29 12.05
C TYR A 215 -12.76 6.75 12.36
N LYS A 216 -12.01 7.04 13.43
CA LYS A 216 -11.70 8.41 13.84
C LYS A 216 -10.32 8.80 13.35
N LEU A 217 -10.25 9.91 12.63
CA LEU A 217 -8.99 10.52 12.22
C LEU A 217 -8.52 11.45 13.34
N HIS A 218 -7.42 11.11 13.98
CA HIS A 218 -6.74 11.95 14.94
C HIS A 218 -5.66 12.73 14.20
N LYS A 219 -5.76 14.06 14.23
CA LYS A 219 -4.67 14.93 13.81
C LYS A 219 -3.57 14.82 14.86
N SER A 220 -2.32 14.61 14.44
CA SER A 220 -1.17 14.75 15.33
C SER A 220 -1.28 16.10 16.06
N ASP A 221 -1.05 16.11 17.38
CA ASP A 221 -1.16 17.33 18.20
C ASP A 221 -0.19 18.44 17.76
N GLU A 222 0.81 18.09 16.95
CA GLU A 222 1.74 19.05 16.34
C GLU A 222 1.19 19.70 15.07
N PRO A 223 1.45 21.00 14.87
CA PRO A 223 1.05 21.70 13.66
C PRO A 223 1.66 21.03 12.41
N PRO A 224 0.96 21.08 11.26
CA PRO A 224 1.50 20.54 10.02
C PRO A 224 2.82 21.22 9.67
N PHE A 225 3.74 20.48 9.05
CA PHE A 225 4.99 21.06 8.56
C PHE A 225 4.66 21.95 7.37
N LEU A 226 4.70 23.26 7.59
CA LEU A 226 4.51 24.30 6.59
C LEU A 226 5.89 24.83 6.19
N LEU A 227 6.13 24.90 4.88
CA LEU A 227 7.22 25.68 4.30
C LEU A 227 6.83 27.16 4.19
#